data_AF-A0A1V4CIL8-F1
#
_entry.id   AF-A0A1V4CIL8-F1
#
_cell.length_a   1.000
_cell.length_b   1.000
_cell.length_c   1.000
_cell.angle_alpha   90.00
_cell.angle_beta   90.00
_cell.angle_gamma   90.00
#
_symmetry.space_group_name_H-M   'P 1'
#
loop_
_entity.id
_entity.type
_entity.pdbx_description
1 polymer ?
#
loop_
_entity_poly.entity_id
_entity_poly.type
_entity_poly.pdbx_seq_one_letter_code
_entity_poly.pdbx_strand_id
1 'polypeptide(L)'
;MRDEFAARVRDSGLSVSGFITRAVFAGVAPRARPKPSLDRAAAATLLAQAAAIADRLGTLPQGSQEGDEVVQACREELLLIRTFLMQLAGREP
;
A
#
# COMPACT_ATOMS: atom_id res chain seq x y z
N MET A 1 17.50 -2.91 36.81
CA MET A 1 16.99 -2.18 35.63
C MET A 1 15.83 -2.90 34.93
N ARG A 2 15.96 -4.17 34.52
CA ARG A 2 14.85 -4.88 33.81
C ARG A 2 13.61 -5.09 34.67
N ASP A 3 13.79 -5.42 35.95
CA ASP A 3 12.66 -5.66 36.88
C ASP A 3 11.88 -4.38 37.20
N GLU A 4 12.60 -3.27 37.35
CA GLU A 4 12.02 -1.96 37.56
C GLU A 4 11.23 -1.47 36.34
N PHE A 5 11.77 -1.69 35.13
CA PHE A 5 11.05 -1.43 33.88
C PHE A 5 9.76 -2.25 33.80
N ALA A 6 9.83 -3.55 34.10
CA ALA A 6 8.65 -4.42 34.09
C ALA A 6 7.59 -4.00 35.13
N ALA A 7 8.01 -3.55 36.32
CA ALA A 7 7.12 -3.02 37.34
C ALA A 7 6.39 -1.75 36.85
N ARG A 8 7.12 -0.81 36.25
CA ARG A 8 6.56 0.44 35.70
C ARG A 8 5.61 0.20 34.53
N VAL A 9 5.90 -0.78 33.66
CA VAL A 9 4.98 -1.17 32.58
C VAL A 9 3.69 -1.73 33.15
N ARG A 10 3.74 -2.63 34.14
CA ARG A 10 2.55 -3.19 34.77
C ARG A 10 1.69 -2.12 35.45
N ASP A 11 2.32 -1.22 36.21
CA ASP A 11 1.65 -0.13 36.91
C ASP A 11 0.99 0.86 35.93
N SER A 12 1.59 1.07 34.76
CA SER A 12 1.02 1.94 33.73
C SER A 12 -0.24 1.41 33.05
N GLY A 13 -0.53 0.10 33.15
CA GLY A 13 -1.62 -0.57 32.43
C GLY A 13 -1.47 -0.60 30.91
N LEU A 14 -0.33 -0.14 30.35
CA LEU A 14 -0.06 -0.12 28.93
C LEU A 14 0.67 -1.40 28.49
N SER A 15 0.54 -1.75 27.21
CA SER A 15 1.49 -2.68 26.59
C SER A 15 2.91 -2.08 26.66
N VAL A 16 3.94 -2.92 26.65
CA VAL A 16 5.35 -2.47 26.64
C VAL A 16 5.59 -1.40 25.56
N SER A 17 5.06 -1.63 24.35
CA SER A 17 5.15 -0.69 23.24
C SER A 17 4.43 0.63 23.52
N GLY A 18 3.24 0.58 24.13
CA GLY A 18 2.48 1.76 24.53
C GLY A 18 3.20 2.57 25.63
N PHE A 19 3.81 1.89 26.60
CA PHE A 19 4.60 2.51 27.66
C PHE A 19 5.83 3.25 27.10
N ILE A 20 6.59 2.60 26.21
CA ILE A 20 7.74 3.23 25.53
C ILE A 20 7.28 4.44 24.70
N THR A 21 6.24 4.27 23.89
CA THR A 21 5.70 5.34 23.05
C THR A 21 5.27 6.54 23.90
N ARG A 22 4.55 6.32 25.01
CA ARG A 22 4.14 7.38 25.92
C ARG A 22 5.34 8.09 26.56
N ALA A 23 6.36 7.34 26.98
CA ALA A 23 7.56 7.89 27.60
C ALA A 23 8.40 8.73 26.62
N VAL A 24 8.47 8.32 25.35
CA VAL A 24 9.23 9.03 24.30
C VAL A 24 8.48 10.26 23.80
N PHE A 25 7.15 10.18 23.66
CA PHE A 25 6.33 11.24 23.05
C PHE A 25 5.54 12.10 24.06
N ALA A 26 5.92 12.07 25.34
CA ALA A 26 5.32 12.90 26.41
C ALA A 26 3.77 12.88 26.43
N GLY A 27 3.15 11.71 26.20
CA GLY A 27 1.70 11.54 26.29
C GLY A 27 0.91 11.65 24.98
N VAL A 28 1.49 12.18 23.90
CA VAL A 28 0.83 12.20 22.58
C VAL A 28 1.70 11.46 21.58
N ALA A 29 1.49 10.16 21.46
CA ALA A 29 2.00 9.41 20.32
C ALA A 29 1.54 10.11 19.03
N PRO A 30 2.43 10.36 18.05
CA PRO A 30 1.98 10.85 16.76
C PRO A 30 0.93 9.87 16.25
N ARG A 31 -0.32 10.34 16.08
CA ARG A 31 -1.38 9.50 15.50
C ARG A 31 -0.84 9.03 14.17
N ALA A 32 -0.64 7.71 14.03
CA ALA A 32 -0.31 7.12 12.75
C ALA A 32 -1.34 7.67 11.76
N ARG A 33 -0.87 8.34 10.71
CA ARG A 33 -1.79 8.88 9.70
C ARG A 33 -2.65 7.71 9.24
N PRO A 34 -3.98 7.81 9.33
CA PRO A 34 -4.84 6.75 8.84
C PRO A 34 -4.44 6.46 7.40
N LYS A 35 -4.10 5.20 7.13
CA LYS A 35 -3.78 4.77 5.77
C LYS A 35 -5.03 5.08 4.93
N PRO A 36 -4.91 5.78 3.79
CA PRO A 36 -6.06 6.02 2.94
C PRO A 36 -6.66 4.67 2.59
N SER A 37 -7.91 4.45 3.00
CA SER A 37 -8.66 3.25 2.63
C SER A 37 -9.01 3.37 1.15
N LEU A 38 -8.51 2.44 0.34
CA LEU A 38 -8.93 2.34 -1.05
C LEU A 38 -10.43 2.01 -1.04
N ASP A 39 -11.24 2.87 -1.66
CA ASP A 39 -12.66 2.62 -1.80
C ASP A 39 -12.91 1.32 -2.58
N ARG A 40 -13.94 0.58 -2.20
CA ARG A 40 -14.26 -0.73 -2.79
C ARG A 40 -14.61 -0.61 -4.27
N ALA A 41 -15.28 0.48 -4.67
CA ALA A 41 -15.58 0.72 -6.08
C ALA A 41 -14.30 1.05 -6.85
N ALA A 42 -13.41 1.87 -6.30
CA ALA A 42 -12.10 2.14 -6.89
C ALA A 42 -11.27 0.85 -7.06
N ALA A 43 -11.26 -0.03 -6.06
CA ALA A 43 -10.60 -1.33 -6.14
C ALA A 43 -11.19 -2.23 -7.25
N ALA A 44 -12.52 -2.27 -7.37
CA ALA A 44 -13.21 -3.04 -8.41
C ALA A 44 -12.87 -2.53 -9.82
N THR A 45 -12.85 -1.20 -10.02
CA THR A 45 -12.46 -0.60 -11.30
C THR A 45 -11.03 -0.96 -11.70
N LEU A 46 -10.09 -0.86 -10.76
CA LEU A 46 -8.69 -1.21 -11.00
C LEU A 46 -8.51 -2.70 -11.34
N LEU A 47 -9.24 -3.58 -10.64
CA LEU A 47 -9.25 -5.01 -10.93
C LEU A 47 -9.83 -5.31 -12.32
N ALA A 48 -10.91 -4.63 -12.71
CA ALA A 48 -11.50 -4.78 -14.04
C ALA A 48 -10.54 -4.33 -15.15
N GLN A 49 -9.85 -3.19 -14.94
CA GLN A 49 -8.83 -2.70 -15.88
C GLN A 49 -7.65 -3.68 -15.99
N ALA A 50 -7.17 -4.21 -14.87
CA ALA A 50 -6.10 -5.21 -14.86
C ALA A 50 -6.51 -6.51 -15.57
N ALA A 51 -7.75 -6.96 -15.38
CA ALA A 51 -8.29 -8.14 -16.08
C ALA A 51 -8.33 -7.93 -17.59
N ALA A 52 -8.83 -6.77 -18.05
CA ALA A 52 -8.85 -6.43 -19.47
C ALA A 52 -7.44 -6.40 -20.09
N ILE A 53 -6.44 -5.89 -19.35
CA ILE A 53 -5.03 -5.94 -19.77
C ILE A 53 -4.56 -7.40 -19.90
N ALA A 54 -4.85 -8.23 -18.90
CA ALA A 54 -4.47 -9.64 -18.90
C ALA A 54 -5.09 -10.42 -20.06
N ASP A 55 -6.37 -10.18 -20.36
CA ASP A 55 -7.08 -10.80 -21.48
C ASP A 55 -6.43 -10.43 -22.82
N ARG A 56 -6.15 -9.14 -23.05
CA ARG A 56 -5.45 -8.71 -24.27
C ARG A 56 -4.09 -9.38 -24.40
N LEU A 57 -3.31 -9.41 -23.33
CA LEU A 57 -1.99 -10.07 -23.32
C LEU A 57 -2.10 -11.58 -23.58
N GLY A 58 -3.13 -12.25 -23.06
CA GLY A 58 -3.36 -13.68 -23.26
C GLY A 58 -3.79 -14.06 -24.68
N THR A 59 -4.33 -13.12 -25.45
CA THR A 59 -4.73 -13.32 -26.85
C THR A 59 -3.62 -13.08 -27.87
N LEU A 60 -2.44 -12.60 -27.44
CA LEU A 60 -1.38 -12.23 -28.37
C LEU A 60 -0.60 -13.46 -28.86
N PRO A 61 -0.47 -13.64 -30.20
CA PRO A 61 0.46 -14.63 -30.75
C PRO A 61 1.89 -14.22 -30.42
N GLN A 62 2.67 -15.13 -29.82
CA GLN A 62 4.04 -14.82 -29.40
C GLN A 62 4.97 -14.60 -30.59
N GLY A 63 5.80 -13.55 -30.50
CA GLY A 63 6.87 -13.28 -31.46
C GLY A 63 6.46 -12.51 -32.71
N SER A 64 5.29 -11.86 -32.72
CA SER A 64 4.93 -10.90 -33.77
C SER A 64 5.26 -9.46 -33.34
N GLN A 65 5.64 -8.62 -34.29
CA GLN A 65 5.87 -7.19 -34.04
C GLN A 65 4.61 -6.49 -33.52
N GLU A 66 3.45 -6.85 -34.05
CA GLU A 66 2.14 -6.40 -33.56
C GLU A 66 1.91 -6.84 -32.11
N GLY A 67 2.40 -8.04 -31.76
CA GLY A 67 2.46 -8.55 -30.38
C GLY A 67 3.23 -7.64 -29.44
N ASP A 68 4.45 -7.25 -29.84
CA ASP A 68 5.33 -6.40 -29.07
C ASP A 68 4.75 -4.98 -28.89
N GLU A 69 4.10 -4.43 -29.91
CA GLU A 69 3.42 -3.14 -29.85
C GLU A 69 2.25 -3.16 -28.83
N VAL A 70 1.43 -4.22 -28.84
CA VAL A 70 0.32 -4.37 -27.87
C VAL A 70 0.85 -4.60 -26.45
N VAL A 71 1.93 -5.38 -26.29
CA VAL A 71 2.59 -5.55 -24.99
C VAL A 71 3.05 -4.20 -24.45
N GLN A 72 3.61 -3.35 -25.31
CA GLN A 72 4.09 -2.05 -24.88
C GLN A 72 2.95 -1.09 -24.52
N ALA A 73 1.86 -1.07 -25.29
CA ALA A 73 0.65 -0.32 -24.92
C ALA A 73 0.08 -0.79 -23.57
N CYS A 74 0.03 -2.10 -23.32
CA CYS A 74 -0.41 -2.65 -22.03
C CYS A 74 0.51 -2.22 -20.87
N ARG A 75 1.83 -2.12 -21.09
CA ARG A 75 2.78 -1.64 -20.09
C ARG A 75 2.56 -0.17 -19.75
N GLU A 76 2.29 0.67 -20.74
CA GLU A 76 1.99 2.09 -20.55
C GLU A 76 0.72 2.29 -19.72
N GLU A 77 -0.34 1.52 -20.00
CA GLU A 77 -1.57 1.52 -19.19
C GLU A 77 -1.31 1.10 -17.74
N LEU A 78 -0.50 0.06 -17.51
CA LEU A 78 -0.12 -0.37 -16.16
C LEU A 78 0.69 0.70 -15.41
N LEU A 79 1.56 1.43 -16.10
CA LEU A 79 2.33 2.54 -15.52
C LEU A 79 1.41 3.69 -15.11
N LEU A 80 0.39 4.01 -15.92
CA LEU A 80 -0.64 5.00 -15.58
C LEU A 80 -1.41 4.58 -14.33
N ILE A 81 -1.89 3.33 -14.29
CA ILE A 81 -2.59 2.77 -13.12
C ILE A 81 -1.71 2.85 -11.87
N ARG A 82 -0.44 2.45 -11.97
CA ARG A 82 0.54 2.53 -10.87
C ARG A 82 0.73 3.97 -10.39
N THR A 83 0.83 4.93 -11.30
CA THR A 83 1.01 6.35 -10.98
C THR A 83 -0.18 6.88 -10.17
N PHE A 84 -1.41 6.63 -10.62
CA PHE A 84 -2.61 7.02 -9.89
C PHE A 84 -2.70 6.36 -8.52
N LEU A 85 -2.32 5.08 -8.41
CA LEU A 85 -2.27 4.36 -7.14
C LEU A 85 -1.24 4.96 -6.16
N MET A 86 -0.06 5.34 -6.65
CA MET A 86 0.95 5.99 -5.82
C MET A 86 0.46 7.35 -5.31
N GLN A 87 -0.17 8.16 -6.18
CA GLN A 87 -0.76 9.44 -5.79
C GLN A 87 -1.87 9.27 -4.73
N LEU A 88 -2.80 8.32 -4.93
CA LEU A 88 -3.85 8.00 -3.96
C LEU A 88 -3.28 7.52 -2.61
N ALA A 89 -2.17 6.79 -2.65
CA ALA A 89 -1.47 6.33 -1.45
C ALA A 89 -0.61 7.43 -0.78
N GLY A 90 -0.53 8.63 -1.36
CA GLY A 90 0.33 9.71 -0.89
C GLY A 90 1.82 9.40 -1.02
N ARG A 91 2.20 8.63 -2.04
CA ARG A 91 3.58 8.20 -2.35
C ARG A 91 4.05 8.82 -3.66
N GLU A 92 5.36 8.92 -3.83
CA GLU A 92 5.94 9.29 -5.13
C GLU A 92 5.78 8.14 -6.15
N PRO A 93 5.46 8.46 -7.41
CA PRO A 93 5.22 7.49 -8.49
C PRO A 93 6.48 6.79 -9.00
#